data_AF-A0A5N9HBP1-F1
#
_entry.id   AF-A0A5N9HBP1-F1
#
_cell.length_a   1.000
_cell.length_b   1.000
_cell.length_c   1.000
_cell.angle_alpha   90.00
_cell.angle_beta   90.00
_cell.angle_gamma   90.00
#
_symmetry.space_group_name_H-M   'P 1'
#
loop_
_entity.id
_entity.type
_entity.pdbx_description
1 polymer ?
#
loop_
_entity_poly.entity_id
_entity_poly.type
_entity_poly.pdbx_seq_one_letter_code
_entity_poly.pdbx_strand_id
1 'polypeptide(L)'
;MSLEIEGDTFNWVGLVISVVLFGLCVGCAANEATVVSLAKAVEISVTPIQLVPTSVATPEVAVPTPAPVPSATPEPEPTATATMLPTATPVPSTPTPGPTPVTIRSASDIPMAHDFDLALFSGGTLTMSDLRGQIVVLNFWASWCPPCRWEMASFETIYQEYRDQGVIFVGVAVSDFEEDAREFAEMIGVTYPMGRDLSGIARDYRVLGLPTTVFIDPEGQVTRFLKNAANEAVLRLFIEGQINARGG
;
A
#
# COMPACT_ATOMS: atom_id res chain seq x y z
N MET A 1 -33.74 -44.19 9.13
CA MET A 1 -34.36 -42.99 9.72
C MET A 1 -33.25 -42.15 10.27
N SER A 2 -33.05 -41.00 9.63
CA SER A 2 -32.14 -39.92 9.99
C SER A 2 -32.61 -39.21 11.26
N LEU A 3 -31.71 -38.41 11.84
CA LEU A 3 -31.88 -37.11 12.54
C LEU A 3 -30.79 -37.03 13.63
N GLU A 4 -30.03 -35.97 13.85
CA GLU A 4 -29.82 -34.67 13.19
C GLU A 4 -28.56 -34.10 13.87
N ILE A 5 -27.71 -33.41 13.11
CA ILE A 5 -26.57 -32.66 13.63
C ILE A 5 -27.03 -31.21 13.73
N GLU A 6 -27.20 -30.72 14.96
CA GLU A 6 -27.27 -29.28 15.22
C GLU A 6 -25.88 -28.81 15.63
N GLY A 7 -25.35 -27.89 14.84
CA GLY A 7 -24.08 -27.22 15.09
C GLY A 7 -24.24 -26.18 16.18
N ASP A 8 -23.18 -26.00 16.96
CA ASP A 8 -23.06 -24.85 17.83
C ASP A 8 -21.62 -24.33 17.86
N THR A 9 -21.49 -23.08 17.39
CA THR A 9 -20.53 -22.04 17.77
C THR A 9 -19.13 -22.46 18.26
N PHE A 10 -18.15 -22.29 17.36
CA PHE A 10 -16.71 -22.39 17.63
C PHE A 10 -16.27 -21.29 18.62
N ASN A 11 -16.04 -21.67 19.87
CA ASN A 11 -15.71 -20.78 20.99
C ASN A 11 -14.20 -20.43 20.99
N TRP A 12 -13.86 -19.19 20.61
CA TRP A 12 -12.50 -18.66 20.55
C TRP A 12 -11.81 -18.44 21.91
N VAL A 13 -12.50 -18.64 23.03
CA VAL A 13 -11.96 -18.44 24.39
C VAL A 13 -10.98 -19.56 24.79
N GLY A 14 -11.08 -20.74 24.17
CA GLY A 14 -10.24 -21.90 24.52
C GLY A 14 -8.78 -21.85 24.03
N LEU A 15 -8.46 -21.03 23.01
CA LEU A 15 -7.10 -21.01 22.42
C LEU A 15 -6.15 -20.04 23.15
N VAL A 16 -6.68 -18.98 23.76
CA VAL A 16 -5.87 -17.93 24.40
C VAL A 16 -5.28 -18.39 25.74
N ILE A 17 -5.92 -19.37 26.40
CA ILE A 17 -5.46 -19.89 27.70
C ILE A 17 -4.23 -20.81 27.57
N SER A 18 -4.03 -21.48 26.42
CA SER A 18 -2.87 -22.39 26.24
C SER A 18 -1.55 -21.67 25.97
N VAL A 19 -1.56 -20.43 25.46
CA VAL A 19 -0.31 -19.73 25.09
C VAL A 19 0.32 -18.99 26.28
N VAL A 20 -0.48 -18.53 27.25
CA VAL A 20 0.02 -17.75 28.39
C VAL A 20 0.69 -18.64 29.46
N LEU A 21 0.35 -19.94 29.53
CA LEU A 21 0.89 -20.85 30.55
C LEU A 21 2.20 -21.58 30.16
N PHE A 22 2.62 -21.56 28.88
CA PHE A 22 3.85 -22.25 28.45
C PHE A 22 5.11 -21.37 28.40
N GLY A 23 5.01 -20.06 28.68
CA GLY A 23 6.12 -19.10 28.54
C GLY A 23 6.97 -18.85 29.78
N LEU A 24 6.66 -19.41 30.95
CA LEU A 24 7.31 -19.07 32.22
C LEU A 24 7.67 -20.30 33.06
N CYS A 25 8.47 -21.22 32.51
CA CYS A 25 9.37 -22.08 33.31
C CYS A 25 10.24 -22.95 32.38
N VAL A 26 11.35 -22.40 31.88
CA VAL A 26 12.50 -23.24 31.53
C VAL A 26 13.15 -23.62 32.86
N GLY A 27 12.84 -24.81 33.40
CA GLY A 27 13.70 -25.47 34.38
C GLY A 27 13.09 -25.97 35.71
N CYS A 28 11.80 -25.82 36.01
CA CYS A 28 11.23 -26.36 37.25
C CYS A 28 10.43 -27.65 37.01
N ALA A 29 11.00 -28.78 37.42
CA ALA A 29 10.24 -30.01 37.64
C ALA A 29 9.32 -29.81 38.87
N ALA A 30 8.06 -29.44 38.63
CA ALA A 30 7.04 -29.35 39.67
C ALA A 30 5.98 -30.44 39.48
N ASN A 31 5.77 -31.22 40.54
CA ASN A 31 4.81 -32.31 40.62
C ASN A 31 3.37 -31.80 40.86
N GLU A 32 2.38 -32.66 40.55
CA GLU A 32 0.93 -32.34 40.58
C GLU A 32 0.41 -31.77 41.92
N ALA A 33 1.11 -32.03 43.02
CA ALA A 33 0.70 -31.59 44.35
C ALA A 33 0.78 -30.06 44.56
N THR A 34 1.61 -29.35 43.78
CA THR A 34 1.82 -27.89 43.97
C THR A 34 0.73 -27.05 43.28
N VAL A 35 0.15 -27.55 42.18
CA VAL A 35 -0.86 -26.83 41.37
C VAL A 35 -2.20 -26.73 42.11
N VAL A 36 -2.55 -27.75 42.90
CA VAL A 36 -3.81 -27.79 43.64
C VAL A 36 -3.85 -26.80 44.81
N SER A 37 -2.70 -26.39 45.35
CA SER A 37 -2.66 -25.49 46.51
C SER A 37 -2.80 -24.01 46.13
N LEU A 38 -2.44 -23.61 44.90
CA LEU A 38 -2.56 -22.22 44.46
C LEU A 38 -3.96 -21.88 43.92
N ALA A 39 -4.75 -22.89 43.52
CA ALA A 39 -6.12 -22.70 43.04
C ALA A 39 -7.15 -22.34 44.15
N LYS A 40 -6.76 -22.32 45.43
CA LYS A 40 -7.66 -22.13 46.58
C LYS A 40 -7.73 -20.71 47.16
N ALA A 41 -7.09 -19.72 46.54
CA ALA A 41 -6.90 -18.40 47.15
C ALA A 41 -7.49 -17.19 46.39
N VAL A 42 -8.35 -17.39 45.39
CA VAL A 42 -8.99 -16.27 44.68
C VAL A 42 -10.51 -16.35 44.83
N GLU A 43 -11.04 -15.73 45.89
CA GLU A 43 -12.47 -15.39 45.98
C GLU A 43 -12.77 -14.25 45.00
N ILE A 44 -13.30 -14.58 43.83
CA ILE A 44 -13.87 -13.59 42.90
C ILE A 44 -15.28 -13.27 43.41
N SER A 45 -15.41 -12.16 44.15
CA SER A 45 -16.72 -11.62 44.52
C SER A 45 -17.40 -11.05 43.28
N VAL A 46 -18.42 -11.75 42.77
CA VAL A 46 -19.22 -11.29 41.63
C VAL A 46 -20.42 -10.51 42.18
N THR A 47 -20.31 -9.18 42.23
CA THR A 47 -21.47 -8.31 42.44
C THR A 47 -22.19 -8.06 41.11
N PRO A 48 -23.52 -8.20 41.03
CA PRO A 48 -24.26 -7.94 39.81
C PRO A 48 -24.24 -6.43 39.49
N ILE A 49 -23.70 -6.08 38.31
CA ILE A 49 -23.78 -4.74 37.74
C ILE A 49 -25.23 -4.49 37.34
N GLN A 50 -25.94 -3.60 38.05
CA GLN A 50 -27.24 -3.11 37.59
C GLN A 50 -27.04 -2.25 36.34
N LEU A 51 -27.62 -2.72 35.23
CA LEU A 51 -27.73 -1.95 33.99
C LEU A 51 -28.71 -0.79 34.21
N VAL A 52 -28.18 0.42 34.33
CA VAL A 52 -28.97 1.66 34.22
C VAL A 52 -29.16 1.94 32.73
N PRO A 53 -30.39 2.15 32.23
CA PRO A 53 -30.59 2.58 30.85
C PRO A 53 -30.11 4.02 30.71
N THR A 54 -28.87 4.21 30.24
CA THR A 54 -28.43 5.50 29.72
C THR A 54 -29.14 5.75 28.40
N SER A 55 -30.20 6.55 28.45
CA SER A 55 -30.76 7.22 27.28
C SER A 55 -29.67 8.11 26.68
N VAL A 56 -28.93 7.58 25.71
CA VAL A 56 -28.04 8.38 24.87
C VAL A 56 -28.97 9.09 23.89
N ALA A 57 -29.27 10.35 24.18
CA ALA A 57 -29.76 11.26 23.17
C ALA A 57 -28.72 11.30 22.05
N THR A 58 -29.10 10.86 20.86
CA THR A 58 -28.31 11.07 19.64
C THR A 58 -28.01 12.56 19.49
N PRO A 59 -26.75 12.99 19.39
CA PRO A 59 -26.48 14.32 18.88
C PRO A 59 -26.96 14.34 17.43
N GLU A 60 -28.02 15.08 17.17
CA GLU A 60 -28.45 15.43 15.83
C GLU A 60 -27.30 16.20 15.17
N VAL A 61 -26.54 15.51 14.32
CA VAL A 61 -25.54 16.13 13.47
C VAL A 61 -26.31 17.04 12.51
N ALA A 62 -26.32 18.33 12.83
CA ALA A 62 -26.78 19.36 11.92
C ALA A 62 -25.92 19.27 10.65
N VAL A 63 -26.50 18.66 9.61
CA VAL A 63 -25.93 18.70 8.25
C VAL A 63 -25.83 20.18 7.88
N PRO A 64 -24.63 20.75 7.64
CA PRO A 64 -24.54 22.12 7.18
C PRO A 64 -25.33 22.23 5.87
N THR A 65 -26.32 23.11 5.86
CA THR A 65 -27.06 23.45 4.66
C THR A 65 -26.06 23.89 3.60
N PRO A 66 -26.04 23.29 2.39
CA PRO A 66 -25.13 23.71 1.35
C PRO A 66 -25.36 25.20 1.06
N ALA A 67 -24.28 25.97 1.03
CA ALA A 67 -24.33 27.37 0.63
C ALA A 67 -25.04 27.49 -0.73
N PRO A 68 -25.87 28.52 -0.94
CA PRO A 68 -26.52 28.73 -2.23
C PRO A 68 -25.44 28.84 -3.31
N VAL A 69 -25.46 27.92 -4.27
CA VAL A 69 -24.63 28.00 -5.48
C VAL A 69 -24.92 29.35 -6.12
N PRO A 70 -23.93 30.24 -6.32
CA PRO A 70 -24.17 31.48 -7.05
C PRO A 70 -24.73 31.10 -8.41
N SER A 71 -25.91 31.62 -8.74
CA SER A 71 -26.54 31.42 -10.04
C SER A 71 -25.52 31.80 -11.10
N ALA A 72 -25.09 30.82 -11.88
CA ALA A 72 -24.27 31.05 -13.06
C ALA A 72 -24.99 32.10 -13.89
N THR A 73 -24.33 33.24 -14.08
CA THR A 73 -24.76 34.23 -15.07
C THR A 73 -24.70 33.51 -16.42
N PRO A 74 -25.74 33.57 -17.26
CA PRO A 74 -25.67 32.98 -18.58
C PRO A 74 -24.49 33.59 -19.32
N GLU A 75 -23.51 32.75 -19.62
CA GLU A 75 -22.43 33.07 -20.55
C GLU A 75 -23.09 33.46 -21.88
N PRO A 76 -22.75 34.62 -22.47
CA PRO A 76 -23.35 35.03 -23.74
C PRO A 76 -23.03 33.98 -24.80
N GLU A 77 -24.07 33.44 -25.44
CA GLU A 77 -23.90 32.49 -26.53
C GLU A 77 -22.95 33.08 -27.59
N PRO A 78 -21.96 32.30 -28.07
CA PRO A 78 -21.12 32.76 -29.17
C PRO A 78 -22.02 32.96 -30.38
N THR A 79 -22.18 34.22 -30.78
CA THR A 79 -22.85 34.57 -32.04
C THR A 79 -22.06 33.94 -33.17
N ALA A 80 -22.56 32.82 -33.66
CA ALA A 80 -21.99 32.08 -34.76
C ALA A 80 -22.06 32.93 -36.03
N THR A 81 -21.01 33.71 -36.27
CA THR A 81 -20.74 34.25 -37.61
C THR A 81 -20.16 33.10 -38.41
N ALA A 82 -21.00 32.47 -39.24
CA ALA A 82 -20.59 31.45 -40.18
C ALA A 82 -19.57 32.05 -41.17
N THR A 83 -18.29 31.93 -40.84
CA THR A 83 -17.20 32.19 -41.77
C THR A 83 -16.96 30.89 -42.52
N MET A 84 -17.11 30.90 -43.84
CA MET A 84 -16.90 29.72 -44.66
C MET A 84 -15.48 29.18 -44.47
N LEU A 85 -15.36 27.87 -44.17
CA LEU A 85 -14.08 27.16 -44.18
C LEU A 85 -13.42 27.34 -45.56
N PRO A 86 -12.11 27.64 -45.63
CA PRO A 86 -11.38 27.49 -46.88
C PRO A 86 -11.37 26.00 -47.28
N THR A 87 -11.57 25.75 -48.57
CA THR A 87 -11.45 24.42 -49.18
C THR A 87 -10.08 23.84 -48.83
N ALA A 88 -10.07 22.74 -48.08
CA ALA A 88 -8.86 21.98 -47.80
C ALA A 88 -8.27 21.48 -49.12
N THR A 89 -7.05 21.92 -49.45
CA THR A 89 -6.24 21.31 -50.50
C THR A 89 -5.91 19.86 -50.14
N PRO A 90 -5.84 18.93 -51.11
CA PRO A 90 -5.48 17.55 -50.83
C PRO A 90 -4.06 17.50 -50.25
N VAL A 91 -3.94 16.96 -49.03
CA VAL A 91 -2.65 16.68 -48.40
C VAL A 91 -1.96 15.59 -49.23
N PRO A 92 -0.73 15.81 -49.75
CA PRO A 92 -0.01 14.78 -50.48
C PRO A 92 0.22 13.56 -49.58
N SER A 93 -0.16 12.39 -50.06
CA SER A 93 0.02 11.12 -49.36
C SER A 93 1.52 10.82 -49.23
N THR A 94 2.11 11.08 -48.06
CA THR A 94 3.42 10.54 -47.72
C THR A 94 3.33 9.02 -47.60
N PRO A 95 4.31 8.26 -48.11
CA PRO A 95 4.33 6.81 -47.95
C PRO A 95 4.38 6.46 -46.45
N THR A 96 3.47 5.58 -46.04
CA THR A 96 3.45 5.01 -44.69
C THR A 96 4.82 4.41 -44.36
N PRO A 97 5.48 4.81 -43.26
CA PRO A 97 6.69 4.14 -42.82
C PRO A 97 6.37 2.65 -42.62
N GLY A 98 7.16 1.77 -43.21
CA GLY A 98 7.05 0.33 -42.97
C GLY A 98 7.18 0.02 -41.48
N PRO A 99 6.67 -1.13 -41.00
CA PRO A 99 6.80 -1.51 -39.60
C PRO A 99 8.28 -1.57 -39.25
N THR A 100 8.72 -0.68 -38.36
CA THR A 100 10.07 -0.75 -37.79
C THR A 100 10.22 -2.11 -37.11
N PRO A 101 11.30 -2.87 -37.39
CA PRO A 101 11.52 -4.14 -36.72
C PRO A 101 11.59 -3.89 -35.21
N VAL A 102 10.72 -4.59 -34.47
CA VAL A 102 10.75 -4.60 -33.02
C VAL A 102 12.06 -5.26 -32.62
N THR A 103 13.05 -4.43 -32.29
CA THR A 103 14.32 -4.91 -31.74
C THR A 103 14.04 -5.38 -30.33
N ILE A 104 14.00 -6.70 -30.12
CA ILE A 104 13.92 -7.31 -28.79
C ILE A 104 15.25 -6.96 -28.10
N ARG A 105 15.20 -6.13 -27.05
CA ARG A 105 16.39 -5.81 -26.24
C ARG A 105 16.93 -7.11 -25.66
N SER A 106 18.24 -7.31 -25.77
CA SER A 106 18.88 -8.47 -25.14
C SER A 106 18.77 -8.32 -23.62
N ALA A 107 18.71 -9.43 -22.89
CA ALA A 107 18.67 -9.39 -21.41
C ALA A 107 19.86 -8.62 -20.81
N SER A 108 20.98 -8.54 -21.53
CA SER A 108 22.18 -7.79 -21.13
C SER A 108 22.04 -6.26 -21.25
N ASP A 109 20.96 -5.75 -21.85
CA ASP A 109 20.73 -4.31 -22.02
C ASP A 109 19.81 -3.71 -20.94
N ILE A 110 19.35 -4.51 -19.95
CA ILE A 110 18.45 -4.03 -18.90
C ILE A 110 19.28 -3.24 -17.86
N PRO A 111 18.92 -1.97 -17.58
CA PRO A 111 19.71 -1.14 -16.67
C PRO A 111 19.59 -1.65 -15.23
N MET A 112 20.71 -1.70 -14.53
CA MET A 112 20.74 -1.97 -13.09
C MET A 112 20.09 -0.83 -12.30
N ALA A 113 19.47 -1.19 -11.18
CA ALA A 113 19.00 -0.26 -10.16
C ALA A 113 20.17 0.57 -9.64
N HIS A 114 19.96 1.88 -9.47
CA HIS A 114 20.93 2.75 -8.81
C HIS A 114 20.99 2.35 -7.34
N ASP A 115 22.21 2.32 -6.80
CA ASP A 115 22.41 2.12 -5.37
C ASP A 115 21.86 3.34 -4.61
N PHE A 116 21.40 3.09 -3.39
CA PHE A 116 20.90 4.15 -2.52
C PHE A 116 20.97 3.73 -1.06
N ASP A 117 21.06 4.74 -0.19
CA ASP A 117 20.87 4.64 1.24
C ASP A 117 19.64 5.46 1.63
N LEU A 118 18.64 4.81 2.21
CA LEU A 118 17.39 5.43 2.65
C LEU A 118 17.28 5.37 4.18
N ALA A 119 17.31 6.53 4.83
CA ALA A 119 17.00 6.64 6.26
C ALA A 119 15.50 6.42 6.47
N LEU A 120 15.14 5.39 7.25
CA LEU A 120 13.74 5.00 7.43
C LEU A 120 13.04 5.84 8.51
N PHE A 121 11.74 6.07 8.35
CA PHE A 121 10.89 6.71 9.37
C PHE A 121 10.82 5.91 10.67
N SER A 122 10.92 4.57 10.58
CA SER A 122 11.02 3.66 11.73
C SER A 122 12.40 3.65 12.38
N GLY A 123 13.36 4.39 11.82
CA GLY A 123 14.76 4.39 12.21
C GLY A 123 15.60 3.35 11.44
N GLY A 124 16.91 3.57 11.45
CA GLY A 124 17.86 2.77 10.67
C GLY A 124 18.00 3.23 9.22
N THR A 125 18.75 2.46 8.44
CA THR A 125 19.04 2.74 7.04
C THR A 125 18.81 1.48 6.24
N LEU A 126 18.12 1.63 5.10
CA LEU A 126 17.88 0.58 4.14
C LEU A 126 18.69 0.88 2.88
N THR A 127 19.47 -0.08 2.41
CA THR A 127 20.28 0.05 1.20
C THR A 127 19.71 -0.79 0.06
N MET A 128 20.00 -0.44 -1.20
CA MET A 128 19.60 -1.28 -2.34
C MET A 128 20.22 -2.69 -2.27
N SER A 129 21.41 -2.81 -1.66
CA SER A 129 22.09 -4.09 -1.46
C SER A 129 21.34 -5.02 -0.50
N ASP A 130 20.64 -4.48 0.50
CA ASP A 130 19.82 -5.26 1.44
C ASP A 130 18.59 -5.90 0.76
N LEU A 131 18.20 -5.38 -0.40
CA LEU A 131 17.01 -5.79 -1.15
C LEU A 131 17.30 -6.86 -2.21
N ARG A 132 18.56 -7.27 -2.38
CA ARG A 132 18.95 -8.30 -3.35
C ARG A 132 18.21 -9.62 -3.11
N GLY A 133 17.83 -10.30 -4.18
CA GLY A 133 17.07 -11.55 -4.13
C GLY A 133 15.55 -11.37 -3.99
N GLN A 134 15.08 -10.14 -3.75
CA GLN A 134 13.66 -9.79 -3.66
C GLN A 134 13.22 -9.00 -4.90
N ILE A 135 11.94 -9.12 -5.26
CA ILE A 135 11.32 -8.20 -6.20
C ILE A 135 11.06 -6.90 -5.42
N VAL A 136 11.62 -5.78 -5.88
CA VAL A 136 11.45 -4.48 -5.23
C VAL A 136 10.44 -3.64 -5.97
N VAL A 137 9.46 -3.12 -5.24
CA VAL A 137 8.50 -2.10 -5.69
C VAL A 137 8.88 -0.78 -5.03
N LEU A 138 9.69 0.02 -5.73
CA LEU A 138 10.20 1.29 -5.25
C LEU A 138 9.23 2.42 -5.64
N ASN A 139 8.47 2.93 -4.68
CA ASN A 139 7.44 3.95 -4.87
C ASN A 139 7.97 5.34 -4.51
N PHE A 140 8.01 6.24 -5.47
CA PHE A 140 8.31 7.66 -5.25
C PHE A 140 7.01 8.43 -5.11
N TRP A 141 6.83 9.09 -3.96
CA TRP A 141 5.57 9.71 -3.56
C TRP A 141 5.78 10.98 -2.73
N ALA A 142 4.69 11.67 -2.39
CA ALA A 142 4.68 12.75 -1.40
C ALA A 142 3.31 12.87 -0.72
N SER A 143 3.28 13.29 0.53
CA SER A 143 2.11 13.53 1.37
C SER A 143 1.16 14.56 0.77
N TRP A 144 1.71 15.58 0.10
CA TRP A 144 0.98 16.66 -0.56
C TRP A 144 0.48 16.30 -1.97
N CYS A 145 0.90 15.16 -2.53
CA CYS A 145 0.55 14.74 -3.89
C CYS A 145 -0.79 13.97 -3.91
N PRO A 146 -1.89 14.54 -4.45
CA PRO A 146 -3.21 13.88 -4.40
C PRO A 146 -3.27 12.48 -5.01
N PRO A 147 -2.72 12.20 -6.22
CA PRO A 147 -2.75 10.85 -6.77
C PRO A 147 -1.91 9.87 -5.96
N CYS A 148 -0.83 10.33 -5.33
CA CYS A 148 -0.01 9.51 -4.43
C CYS A 148 -0.84 9.07 -3.21
N ARG A 149 -1.59 9.99 -2.60
CA ARG A 149 -2.44 9.66 -1.44
C ARG A 149 -3.50 8.60 -1.75
N TRP A 150 -4.03 8.57 -2.97
CA TRP A 150 -5.06 7.61 -3.37
C TRP A 150 -4.54 6.19 -3.55
N GLU A 151 -3.27 6.00 -3.89
CA GLU A 151 -2.71 4.67 -4.14
C GLU A 151 -2.17 3.97 -2.88
N MET A 152 -1.81 4.71 -1.83
CA MET A 152 -1.08 4.15 -0.68
C MET A 152 -1.79 2.97 0.01
N ALA A 153 -3.12 3.03 0.15
CA ALA A 153 -3.88 1.93 0.74
C ALA A 153 -3.81 0.66 -0.13
N SER A 154 -3.88 0.80 -1.45
CA SER A 154 -3.70 -0.32 -2.37
C SER A 154 -2.28 -0.89 -2.33
N PHE A 155 -1.26 -0.04 -2.18
CA PHE A 155 0.13 -0.48 -2.03
C PHE A 155 0.31 -1.29 -0.75
N GLU A 156 -0.27 -0.85 0.36
CA GLU A 156 -0.24 -1.59 1.61
C GLU A 156 -0.93 -2.95 1.48
N THR A 157 -2.14 -3.01 0.90
CA THR A 157 -2.84 -4.28 0.65
C THR A 157 -1.96 -5.27 -0.11
N ILE A 158 -1.34 -4.83 -1.22
CA ILE A 158 -0.49 -5.71 -2.04
C ILE A 158 0.81 -6.07 -1.33
N TYR A 159 1.40 -5.16 -0.58
CA TYR A 159 2.58 -5.48 0.22
C TYR A 159 2.28 -6.62 1.21
N GLN A 160 1.14 -6.55 1.91
CA GLN A 160 0.72 -7.63 2.83
C GLN A 160 0.50 -8.96 2.10
N GLU A 161 -0.05 -8.94 0.88
CA GLU A 161 -0.31 -10.13 0.06
C GLU A 161 1.00 -10.82 -0.41
N TYR A 162 2.05 -10.05 -0.73
CA TYR A 162 3.25 -10.59 -1.39
C TYR A 162 4.53 -10.55 -0.56
N ARG A 163 4.56 -9.95 0.63
CA ARG A 163 5.79 -9.84 1.45
C ARG A 163 6.44 -11.19 1.76
N ASP A 164 5.65 -12.23 1.95
CA ASP A 164 6.13 -13.59 2.25
C ASP A 164 6.55 -14.37 0.98
N GLN A 165 6.40 -13.76 -0.20
CA GLN A 165 6.73 -14.34 -1.50
C GLN A 165 8.00 -13.72 -2.12
N GLY A 166 8.81 -13.05 -1.29
CA GLY A 166 10.05 -12.40 -1.71
C GLY A 166 9.82 -11.12 -2.50
N VAL A 167 8.77 -10.36 -2.14
CA VAL A 167 8.46 -9.03 -2.69
C VAL A 167 8.55 -8.01 -1.57
N ILE A 168 9.19 -6.88 -1.83
CA ILE A 168 9.31 -5.79 -0.86
C ILE A 168 8.95 -4.46 -1.49
N PHE A 169 8.15 -3.68 -0.76
CA PHE A 169 7.79 -2.33 -1.11
C PHE A 169 8.71 -1.36 -0.37
N VAL A 170 9.15 -0.30 -1.04
CA VAL A 170 9.96 0.76 -0.42
C VAL A 170 9.40 2.10 -0.87
N GLY A 171 8.96 2.92 0.07
CA GLY A 171 8.46 4.27 -0.21
C GLY A 171 9.52 5.34 -0.01
N VAL A 172 9.72 6.18 -1.02
CA VAL A 172 10.64 7.31 -1.01
C VAL A 172 9.83 8.59 -1.10
N ALA A 173 9.75 9.34 0.00
CA ALA A 173 9.04 10.63 0.05
C ALA A 173 9.92 11.73 -0.56
N VAL A 174 9.47 12.29 -1.69
CA VAL A 174 10.24 13.22 -2.52
C VAL A 174 9.76 14.65 -2.32
N SER A 175 10.71 15.57 -2.02
CA SER A 175 10.39 16.99 -1.81
C SER A 175 9.27 17.20 -0.79
N ASP A 176 9.39 16.52 0.36
CA ASP A 176 8.37 16.47 1.40
C ASP A 176 8.98 16.75 2.78
N PHE A 177 8.15 17.20 3.72
CA PHE A 177 8.56 17.26 5.12
C PHE A 177 8.42 15.86 5.73
N GLU A 178 9.41 15.46 6.53
CA GLU A 178 9.43 14.11 7.11
C GLU A 178 8.29 13.89 8.10
N GLU A 179 7.92 14.93 8.85
CA GLU A 179 6.77 14.89 9.75
C GLU A 179 5.47 14.65 8.99
N ASP A 180 5.18 15.46 7.96
CA ASP A 180 3.97 15.33 7.12
C ASP A 180 3.89 13.97 6.41
N ALA A 181 5.00 13.50 5.84
CA ALA A 181 5.07 12.19 5.19
C ALA A 181 4.82 11.05 6.18
N ARG A 182 5.47 11.11 7.35
CA ARG A 182 5.34 10.08 8.39
C ARG A 182 3.94 10.07 8.99
N GLU A 183 3.37 11.21 9.33
CA GLU A 183 2.00 11.31 9.86
C GLU A 183 0.97 10.78 8.86
N PHE A 184 1.10 11.12 7.58
CA PHE A 184 0.20 10.60 6.56
C PHE A 184 0.34 9.08 6.37
N ALA A 185 1.56 8.55 6.36
CA ALA A 185 1.82 7.11 6.30
C ALA A 185 1.19 6.36 7.49
N GLU A 186 1.37 6.88 8.70
CA GLU A 186 0.77 6.34 9.93
C GLU A 186 -0.76 6.39 9.89
N MET A 187 -1.33 7.50 9.38
CA MET A 187 -2.79 7.68 9.22
C MET A 187 -3.42 6.63 8.29
N ILE A 188 -2.74 6.29 7.20
CA ILE A 188 -3.20 5.27 6.24
C ILE A 188 -2.89 3.85 6.72
N GLY A 189 -1.99 3.69 7.69
CA GLY A 189 -1.58 2.39 8.23
C GLY A 189 -0.57 1.65 7.34
N VAL A 190 0.30 2.39 6.67
CA VAL A 190 1.34 1.83 5.79
C VAL A 190 2.45 1.21 6.65
N THR A 191 2.84 -0.03 6.35
CA THR A 191 3.77 -0.80 7.17
C THR A 191 5.07 -1.21 6.46
N TYR A 192 5.16 -1.05 5.14
CA TYR A 192 6.41 -1.27 4.42
C TYR A 192 7.45 -0.16 4.71
N PRO A 193 8.76 -0.43 4.55
CA PRO A 193 9.81 0.54 4.80
C PRO A 193 9.65 1.82 3.97
N MET A 194 9.75 2.98 4.63
CA MET A 194 9.69 4.27 3.97
C MET A 194 10.67 5.27 4.59
N GLY A 195 11.12 6.22 3.77
CA GLY A 195 11.99 7.31 4.20
C GLY A 195 11.88 8.52 3.30
N ARG A 196 12.45 9.65 3.74
CA ARG A 196 12.53 10.87 2.92
C ARG A 196 13.75 10.83 2.01
N ASP A 197 13.58 11.30 0.78
CA ASP A 197 14.67 11.49 -0.17
C ASP A 197 15.57 12.66 0.26
N LEU A 198 16.67 12.33 0.94
CA LEU A 198 17.71 13.28 1.35
C LEU A 198 18.94 13.24 0.44
N SER A 199 19.21 12.07 -0.15
CA SER A 199 20.41 11.79 -0.96
C SER A 199 20.22 12.05 -2.45
N GLY A 200 18.97 12.25 -2.91
CA GLY A 200 18.67 12.46 -4.32
C GLY A 200 18.32 11.18 -5.08
N ILE A 201 17.76 10.18 -4.40
CA ILE A 201 17.34 8.90 -4.99
C ILE A 201 16.41 9.13 -6.18
N ALA A 202 15.45 10.06 -6.06
CA ALA A 202 14.53 10.38 -7.15
C ALA A 202 15.27 10.94 -8.38
N ARG A 203 16.36 11.69 -8.17
CA ARG A 203 17.21 12.22 -9.25
C ARG A 203 17.94 11.09 -9.98
N ASP A 204 18.50 10.14 -9.24
CA ASP A 204 19.28 9.02 -9.79
C ASP A 204 18.39 8.08 -10.61
N TYR A 205 17.16 7.84 -10.14
CA TYR A 205 16.13 7.12 -10.88
C TYR A 205 15.45 7.97 -11.98
N ARG A 206 15.86 9.22 -12.18
CA ARG A 206 15.32 10.16 -13.19
C ARG A 206 13.80 10.33 -13.09
N VAL A 207 13.29 10.40 -11.86
CA VAL A 207 11.88 10.64 -11.56
C VAL A 207 11.55 12.09 -11.93
N LEU A 208 10.62 12.27 -12.87
CA LEU A 208 10.21 13.59 -13.37
C LEU A 208 8.87 14.07 -12.80
N GLY A 209 8.13 13.18 -12.13
CA GLY A 209 6.81 13.46 -11.61
C GLY A 209 6.33 12.37 -10.66
N LEU A 210 5.38 12.72 -9.81
CA LEU A 210 4.81 11.83 -8.80
C LEU A 210 3.34 11.47 -9.13
N PRO A 211 2.89 10.25 -8.79
CA PRO A 211 3.72 9.14 -8.31
C PRO A 211 4.54 8.52 -9.45
N THR A 212 5.68 7.93 -9.09
CA THR A 212 6.43 7.03 -9.98
C THR A 212 6.77 5.78 -9.21
N THR A 213 6.43 4.61 -9.75
CA THR A 213 6.80 3.31 -9.18
C THR A 213 7.79 2.60 -10.10
N VAL A 214 8.88 2.10 -9.53
CA VAL A 214 9.92 1.37 -10.23
C VAL A 214 9.90 -0.08 -9.77
N PHE A 215 9.80 -1.00 -10.72
CA PHE A 215 9.88 -2.42 -10.47
C PHE A 215 11.30 -2.89 -10.75
N ILE A 216 11.90 -3.54 -9.76
CA ILE A 216 13.26 -4.06 -9.81
C ILE A 216 13.20 -5.55 -9.53
N ASP A 217 13.86 -6.32 -10.39
CA ASP A 217 13.94 -7.77 -10.23
C ASP A 217 14.96 -8.16 -9.12
N PRO A 218 15.00 -9.44 -8.74
CA PRO A 218 15.89 -9.95 -7.69
C PRO A 218 17.37 -9.78 -7.96
N GLU A 219 17.76 -9.80 -9.23
CA GLU A 219 19.12 -9.58 -9.69
C GLU A 219 19.49 -8.10 -9.57
N GLY A 220 18.50 -7.22 -9.41
CA GLY A 220 18.66 -5.79 -9.27
C GLY A 220 18.45 -5.01 -10.55
N GLN A 221 17.85 -5.60 -11.58
CA GLN A 221 17.61 -4.97 -12.87
C GLN A 221 16.28 -4.24 -12.85
N VAL A 222 16.23 -3.04 -13.43
CA VAL A 222 15.00 -2.27 -13.52
C VAL A 222 14.16 -2.79 -14.68
N THR A 223 13.08 -3.49 -14.35
CA THR A 223 12.18 -4.11 -15.34
C THR A 223 11.13 -3.12 -15.84
N ARG A 224 10.68 -2.19 -15.00
CA ARG A 224 9.62 -1.24 -15.38
C ARG A 224 9.65 0.06 -14.59
N PHE A 225 9.22 1.13 -15.27
CA PHE A 225 8.82 2.40 -14.66
C PHE A 225 7.33 2.61 -14.94
N LEU A 226 6.55 2.83 -13.89
CA LEU A 226 5.15 3.18 -13.92
C LEU A 226 5.01 4.64 -13.43
N LYS A 227 4.64 5.56 -14.31
CA LYS A 227 4.65 7.02 -14.04
C LYS A 227 3.29 7.60 -13.65
N ASN A 228 2.34 6.75 -13.29
CA ASN A 228 0.97 7.10 -12.94
C ASN A 228 0.59 6.34 -11.67
N ALA A 229 -0.50 6.78 -11.02
CA ALA A 229 -1.03 6.08 -9.87
C ALA A 229 -1.39 4.63 -10.21
N ALA A 230 -1.13 3.71 -9.27
CA ALA A 230 -1.43 2.30 -9.42
C ALA A 230 -2.47 1.84 -8.39
N ASN A 231 -3.34 0.92 -8.81
CA ASN A 231 -4.21 0.19 -7.90
C ASN A 231 -3.71 -1.26 -7.76
N GLU A 232 -4.38 -2.03 -6.91
CA GLU A 232 -4.06 -3.43 -6.62
C GLU A 232 -3.91 -4.30 -7.88
N ALA A 233 -4.81 -4.15 -8.86
CA ALA A 233 -4.78 -4.95 -10.08
C ALA A 233 -3.53 -4.67 -10.93
N VAL A 234 -3.13 -3.40 -11.04
CA VAL A 234 -1.92 -3.01 -11.78
C VAL A 234 -0.67 -3.54 -11.09
N LEU A 235 -0.59 -3.41 -9.77
CA LEU A 235 0.54 -3.91 -8.98
C LEU A 235 0.66 -5.44 -9.11
N ARG A 236 -0.46 -6.16 -8.93
CA ARG A 236 -0.53 -7.62 -9.05
C ARG A 236 0.00 -8.09 -10.39
N LEU A 237 -0.45 -7.47 -11.50
CA LEU A 237 0.00 -7.82 -12.85
C LEU A 237 1.53 -7.78 -12.99
N PHE A 238 2.19 -6.72 -12.50
CA PHE A 238 3.64 -6.57 -12.65
C PHE A 238 4.44 -7.44 -11.68
N ILE A 239 3.92 -7.69 -10.48
CA ILE A 239 4.54 -8.58 -9.49
C ILE A 239 4.47 -10.03 -9.97
N GLU A 240 3.28 -10.51 -10.35
CA GLU A 240 3.08 -11.87 -10.85
C GLU A 240 3.87 -12.12 -12.13
N GLY A 241 3.96 -11.12 -13.01
CA GLY A 241 4.82 -11.21 -14.20
C GLY A 241 6.27 -11.52 -13.87
N GLN A 242 6.81 -10.93 -12.79
CA GLN A 242 8.18 -11.21 -12.34
C GLN A 242 8.29 -12.54 -11.60
N ILE A 243 7.33 -12.88 -10.73
CA ILE A 243 7.32 -14.18 -10.03
C ILE A 243 7.29 -15.33 -11.05
N ASN A 244 6.43 -15.25 -12.05
CA ASN A 244 6.30 -16.27 -13.09
C ASN A 244 7.55 -16.37 -13.96
N ALA A 245 8.23 -15.25 -14.25
CA ALA A 245 9.48 -15.24 -15.00
C ALA A 245 10.66 -15.90 -14.25
N ARG A 246 10.63 -15.95 -12.91
CA ARG A 246 11.64 -16.64 -12.10
C ARG A 246 11.45 -18.15 -12.02
N GLY A 247 10.21 -18.63 -12.21
CA GLY A 247 9.84 -20.04 -12.06
C GLY A 247 9.95 -20.90 -13.32
N GLY A 248 10.29 -20.30 -14.46
CA GLY A 248 10.48 -20.98 -15.75
C GLY A 248 11.95 -21.10 -16.13
#